data_AF-A0A7S2VDX2-F1
#
_entry.id   AF-A0A7S2VDX2-F1
#
_cell.length_a   1.000
_cell.length_b   1.000
_cell.length_c   1.000
_cell.angle_alpha   90.00
_cell.angle_beta   90.00
_cell.angle_gamma   90.00
#
_symmetry.space_group_name_H-M   'P 1'
#
loop_
_entity.id
_entity.type
_entity.pdbx_description
1 polymer ?
#
loop_
_entity_poly.entity_id
_entity_poly.type
_entity_poly.pdbx_seq_one_letter_code
_entity_poly.pdbx_strand_id
1 'polypeptide(L)'
;KGSKPASKSIPSSHLRHRIKMRSNLLSKSFSTGGMRFLISLLLLLAKTGTVQGLKFGLINGGSSFFGPVVEGWLQRCEELGVECFYTLPGEDDNFENCTEYRYHYAYKWLAEGVNGIAMKPCWTDEFMYDFVTEFQAQGVPIVTFDSDAANSTRQAYIGTNQEFMGR
;
A
#
# COMPACT_ATOMS: atom_id res chain seq x y z
N LYS A 1 34.38 33.95 -7.39
CA LYS A 1 34.79 32.58 -6.98
C LYS A 1 33.86 32.19 -5.83
N GLY A 2 33.03 31.15 -5.86
CA GLY A 2 32.84 30.07 -6.82
C GLY A 2 31.37 29.80 -7.12
N SER A 3 31.19 29.02 -8.18
CA SER A 3 29.96 28.62 -8.87
C SER A 3 29.06 27.68 -8.05
N LYS A 4 27.75 27.94 -8.07
CA LYS A 4 26.71 26.97 -7.71
C LYS A 4 26.72 25.80 -8.71
N PRO A 5 26.57 24.53 -8.29
CA PRO A 5 26.32 23.45 -9.23
C PRO A 5 24.88 23.53 -9.75
N ALA A 6 24.75 23.43 -11.07
CA ALA A 6 23.47 23.33 -11.77
C ALA A 6 22.83 21.96 -11.45
N SER A 7 21.69 21.99 -10.76
CA SER A 7 20.81 20.81 -10.64
C SER A 7 20.08 20.61 -11.96
N LYS A 8 20.31 19.45 -12.59
CA LYS A 8 19.64 19.05 -13.81
C LYS A 8 18.17 18.76 -13.51
N SER A 9 17.28 19.52 -14.13
CA SER A 9 15.83 19.30 -14.16
C SER A 9 15.51 17.91 -14.73
N ILE A 10 14.84 17.08 -13.93
CA ILE A 10 14.22 15.83 -14.39
C ILE A 10 12.80 16.18 -14.84
N PRO A 11 12.39 15.85 -16.09
CA PRO A 11 11.10 16.26 -16.60
C PRO A 11 9.96 15.50 -15.93
N SER A 12 9.00 16.26 -15.40
CA SER A 12 7.67 15.78 -15.00
C SER A 12 6.90 15.34 -16.24
N SER A 13 6.79 14.03 -16.44
CA SER A 13 5.85 13.46 -17.40
C SER A 13 5.41 12.08 -16.95
N HIS A 14 4.13 12.00 -16.58
CA HIS A 14 3.25 10.84 -16.74
C HIS A 14 3.88 9.44 -16.85
N LEU A 15 3.74 8.63 -15.80
CA LEU A 15 3.66 7.17 -15.95
C LEU A 15 2.34 6.67 -15.36
N ARG A 16 1.25 6.85 -16.11
CA ARG A 16 0.11 5.93 -16.04
C ARG A 16 0.45 4.72 -16.90
N HIS A 17 1.01 3.67 -16.33
CA HIS A 17 1.09 2.39 -17.02
C HIS A 17 -0.21 1.60 -16.81
N ARG A 18 -1.20 1.85 -17.68
CA ARG A 18 -2.26 0.87 -17.94
C ARG A 18 -1.66 -0.21 -18.86
N ILE A 19 -1.33 -1.36 -18.30
CA ILE A 19 -1.06 -2.56 -19.09
C ILE A 19 -2.40 -3.04 -19.66
N LYS A 20 -2.61 -2.84 -20.96
CA LYS A 20 -3.72 -3.44 -21.70
C LYS A 20 -3.24 -4.79 -22.24
N MET A 21 -3.58 -5.89 -21.57
CA MET A 21 -3.31 -7.22 -22.09
C MET A 21 -4.12 -7.45 -23.39
N ARG A 22 -3.42 -7.71 -24.49
CA ARG A 22 -3.99 -8.20 -25.75
C ARG A 22 -4.23 -9.70 -25.63
N SER A 23 -5.49 -10.11 -25.75
CA SER A 23 -5.87 -11.51 -25.94
C SER A 23 -5.62 -11.93 -27.39
N ASN A 24 -4.60 -12.76 -27.60
CA ASN A 24 -4.45 -13.55 -28.83
C ASN A 24 -4.42 -15.03 -28.44
N LEU A 25 -5.55 -15.72 -28.61
CA LEU A 25 -5.55 -17.18 -28.68
C LEU A 25 -6.13 -17.59 -30.04
N LEU A 26 -5.19 -17.93 -30.93
CA LEU A 26 -5.45 -18.65 -32.16
C LEU A 26 -5.82 -20.10 -31.82
N SER A 27 -6.89 -20.55 -32.46
CA SER A 27 -7.39 -21.92 -32.44
C SER A 27 -6.43 -22.88 -33.14
N LYS A 28 -6.21 -24.06 -32.56
CA LYS A 28 -5.93 -25.29 -33.31
C LYS A 28 -6.60 -26.49 -32.63
N SER A 29 -7.31 -27.23 -33.46
CA SER A 29 -7.98 -28.51 -33.20
C SER A 29 -6.98 -29.67 -33.31
N PHE A 30 -7.03 -30.68 -32.42
CA PHE A 30 -7.41 -32.08 -32.74
C PHE A 30 -7.14 -33.08 -31.59
N SER A 31 -7.99 -34.11 -31.54
CA SER A 31 -7.75 -35.51 -31.15
C SER A 31 -7.85 -35.97 -29.68
N THR A 32 -8.99 -36.60 -29.38
CA THR A 32 -9.17 -37.85 -28.59
C THR A 32 -8.32 -38.06 -27.32
N GLY A 33 -8.78 -37.52 -26.20
CA GLY A 33 -8.22 -37.79 -24.86
C GLY A 33 -9.16 -37.42 -23.70
N GLY A 34 -10.46 -37.71 -23.86
CA GLY A 34 -11.58 -37.14 -23.09
C GLY A 34 -11.72 -37.48 -21.60
N MET A 35 -10.74 -38.09 -20.93
CA MET A 35 -10.87 -38.47 -19.51
C MET A 35 -9.71 -38.00 -18.62
N ARG A 36 -8.58 -37.55 -19.20
CA ARG A 36 -7.43 -37.05 -18.41
C ARG A 36 -7.34 -35.53 -18.33
N PHE A 37 -8.10 -34.81 -19.17
CA PHE A 37 -8.14 -33.34 -19.16
C PHE A 37 -9.09 -32.74 -18.12
N LEU A 38 -10.10 -33.48 -17.67
CA LEU A 38 -11.09 -32.96 -16.72
C LEU A 38 -10.53 -32.79 -15.30
N ILE A 39 -9.53 -33.59 -14.91
CA ILE A 39 -8.87 -33.46 -13.60
C ILE A 39 -7.83 -32.33 -13.60
N SER A 40 -7.11 -32.12 -14.72
CA SER A 40 -6.18 -30.99 -14.85
C SER A 40 -6.87 -29.64 -15.02
N LEU A 41 -8.10 -29.60 -15.56
CA LEU A 41 -8.89 -28.37 -15.66
C LEU A 41 -9.55 -27.98 -14.32
N LEU A 42 -9.95 -28.96 -13.50
CA LEU A 42 -10.49 -28.70 -12.14
C LEU A 42 -9.41 -28.23 -11.14
N LEU A 43 -8.16 -28.65 -11.31
CA LEU A 43 -7.03 -28.16 -10.49
C LEU A 43 -6.53 -26.76 -10.91
N LEU A 44 -6.85 -26.30 -12.12
CA LEU A 44 -6.54 -24.94 -12.57
C LEU A 44 -7.60 -23.90 -12.13
N LEU A 45 -8.80 -24.34 -11.75
CA LEU A 45 -9.89 -23.46 -11.31
C LEU A 45 -9.84 -23.13 -9.80
N ALA A 46 -8.93 -23.73 -9.05
CA ALA A 46 -8.87 -23.59 -7.59
C ALA A 46 -7.93 -22.49 -7.06
N LYS A 47 -7.42 -21.57 -7.90
CA LYS A 47 -6.41 -20.58 -7.47
C LYS A 47 -6.59 -19.14 -7.91
N THR A 48 -7.79 -18.71 -8.27
CA THR A 48 -8.05 -17.29 -8.53
C THR A 48 -9.35 -16.87 -7.90
N GLY A 49 -9.41 -16.87 -6.57
CA GLY A 49 -10.13 -15.80 -5.89
C GLY A 49 -9.35 -14.53 -6.17
N THR A 50 -9.55 -13.94 -7.34
CA THR A 50 -8.94 -12.67 -7.68
C THR A 50 -9.51 -11.64 -6.74
N VAL A 51 -8.67 -11.18 -5.82
CA VAL A 51 -8.89 -9.98 -4.99
C VAL A 51 -8.77 -8.73 -5.90
N GLN A 52 -9.36 -8.79 -7.09
CA GLN A 52 -9.30 -7.74 -8.08
C GLN A 52 -10.19 -6.59 -7.62
N GLY A 53 -9.58 -5.42 -7.48
CA GLY A 53 -10.29 -4.18 -7.14
C GLY A 53 -10.21 -3.77 -5.67
N LEU A 54 -9.50 -4.52 -4.81
CA LEU A 54 -9.15 -3.97 -3.49
C LEU A 54 -8.01 -2.95 -3.63
N LYS A 55 -8.13 -1.89 -2.83
CA LYS A 55 -7.22 -0.76 -2.77
C LYS A 55 -6.69 -0.58 -1.36
N PHE A 56 -5.38 -0.44 -1.18
CA PHE A 56 -4.78 -0.23 0.14
C PHE A 56 -3.84 0.97 0.14
N GLY A 57 -3.81 1.73 1.23
CA GLY A 57 -2.92 2.87 1.40
C GLY A 57 -1.84 2.62 2.45
N LEU A 58 -0.61 3.05 2.19
CA LEU A 58 0.48 3.09 3.16
C LEU A 58 0.90 4.53 3.47
N ILE A 59 0.59 5.01 4.67
CA ILE A 59 1.09 6.31 5.18
C ILE A 59 2.38 6.07 5.95
N ASN A 60 3.52 6.34 5.31
CA ASN A 60 4.84 5.94 5.78
C ASN A 60 5.52 6.97 6.71
N GLY A 61 6.66 6.60 7.30
CA GLY A 61 7.58 7.54 7.94
C GLY A 61 8.51 8.24 6.92
N GLY A 62 9.00 9.43 7.30
CA GLY A 62 9.75 10.32 6.40
C GLY A 62 11.28 10.17 6.38
N SER A 63 11.85 9.25 7.15
CA SER A 63 13.30 9.02 7.17
C SER A 63 13.71 7.90 6.21
N SER A 64 15.00 7.84 5.86
CA SER A 64 15.57 6.78 5.00
C SER A 64 15.37 5.37 5.55
N PHE A 65 15.17 5.23 6.87
CA PHE A 65 14.79 3.96 7.51
C PHE A 65 13.56 3.31 6.87
N PHE A 66 12.63 4.12 6.36
CA PHE A 66 11.34 3.65 5.84
C PHE A 66 11.34 3.30 4.36
N GLY A 67 12.46 3.45 3.65
CA GLY A 67 12.60 3.05 2.24
C GLY A 67 12.25 1.58 2.00
N PRO A 68 12.85 0.62 2.74
CA PRO A 68 12.54 -0.80 2.61
C PRO A 68 11.09 -1.17 2.90
N VAL A 69 10.35 -0.36 3.69
CA VAL A 69 8.91 -0.58 3.95
C VAL A 69 8.12 -0.40 2.65
N VAL A 70 8.46 0.60 1.84
CA VAL A 70 7.81 0.82 0.54
C VAL A 70 8.11 -0.32 -0.42
N GLU A 71 9.34 -0.81 -0.45
CA GLU A 71 9.73 -1.96 -1.29
C GLU A 71 8.90 -3.20 -0.94
N GLY A 72 8.82 -3.55 0.35
CA GLY A 72 8.02 -4.68 0.82
C GLY A 72 6.51 -4.49 0.57
N TRP A 73 6.00 -3.27 0.74
CA TRP A 73 4.61 -2.93 0.43
C TRP A 73 4.27 -3.17 -1.04
N LEU A 74 5.05 -2.58 -1.95
CA LEU A 74 4.81 -2.70 -3.39
C LEU A 74 4.94 -4.14 -3.87
N GLN A 75 5.97 -4.87 -3.41
CA GLN A 75 6.13 -6.29 -3.71
C GLN A 75 4.90 -7.08 -3.28
N ARG A 76 4.42 -6.88 -2.05
CA ARG A 76 3.29 -7.64 -1.54
C ARG A 76 1.99 -7.32 -2.28
N CYS A 77 1.79 -6.08 -2.67
CA CYS A 77 0.63 -5.66 -3.45
C CYS A 77 0.62 -6.34 -4.84
N GLU A 78 1.77 -6.44 -5.49
CA GLU A 78 1.92 -7.16 -6.76
C GLU A 78 1.58 -8.65 -6.61
N GLU A 79 2.15 -9.31 -5.60
CA GLU A 79 1.89 -10.73 -5.31
C GLU A 79 0.40 -11.03 -5.06
N LEU A 80 -0.31 -10.09 -4.43
CA LEU A 80 -1.73 -10.22 -4.11
C LEU A 80 -2.67 -9.75 -5.23
N GLY A 81 -2.14 -9.07 -6.25
CA GLY A 81 -2.94 -8.50 -7.33
C GLY A 81 -3.90 -7.39 -6.87
N VAL A 82 -3.51 -6.61 -5.87
CA VAL A 82 -4.29 -5.48 -5.30
C VAL A 82 -3.72 -4.14 -5.72
N GLU A 83 -4.55 -3.11 -5.76
CA GLU A 83 -4.11 -1.74 -6.02
C GLU A 83 -3.57 -1.13 -4.73
N CYS A 84 -2.42 -0.46 -4.81
CA CYS A 84 -1.78 0.11 -3.63
C CYS A 84 -1.30 1.53 -3.86
N PHE A 85 -1.54 2.35 -2.85
CA PHE A 85 -1.02 3.70 -2.71
C PHE A 85 0.02 3.69 -1.59
N TYR A 86 0.99 4.58 -1.68
CA TYR A 86 1.90 4.85 -0.58
C TYR A 86 2.31 6.31 -0.59
N THR A 87 2.81 6.78 0.53
CA THR A 87 3.45 8.07 0.64
C THR A 87 4.81 7.91 1.29
N LEU A 88 5.71 8.83 0.99
CA LEU A 88 6.98 9.01 1.68
C LEU A 88 7.03 10.49 2.06
N PRO A 89 6.86 10.84 3.34
CA PRO A 89 6.98 12.23 3.77
C PRO A 89 8.36 12.76 3.34
N GLY A 90 8.37 13.79 2.50
CA GLY A 90 9.58 14.44 2.00
C GLY A 90 9.76 15.86 2.54
N GLU A 91 10.88 16.51 2.18
CA GLU A 91 11.14 17.93 2.51
C GLU A 91 10.21 18.90 1.77
N ASP A 92 9.57 18.47 0.68
CA ASP A 92 8.70 19.29 -0.18
C ASP A 92 7.20 19.15 0.15
N ASP A 93 6.86 18.37 1.17
CA ASP A 93 5.48 18.21 1.61
C ASP A 93 5.11 19.39 2.54
N ASN A 94 4.35 20.35 2.02
CA ASN A 94 3.91 21.56 2.74
C ASN A 94 2.86 21.26 3.85
N PHE A 95 3.09 20.27 4.71
CA PHE A 95 2.26 20.03 5.88
C PHE A 95 2.93 20.61 7.11
N GLU A 96 2.15 21.30 7.93
CA GLU A 96 2.66 21.97 9.13
C GLU A 96 3.09 20.94 10.18
N ASN A 97 2.44 19.77 10.20
CA ASN A 97 2.75 18.72 11.15
C ASN A 97 2.44 17.30 10.62
N CYS A 98 2.95 16.34 11.37
CA CYS A 98 2.83 14.91 11.13
C CYS A 98 1.36 14.43 11.03
N THR A 99 0.45 15.04 11.79
CA THR A 99 -0.96 14.63 11.89
C THR A 99 -1.75 15.11 10.68
N GLU A 100 -1.58 16.36 10.27
CA GLU A 100 -2.18 16.92 9.06
C GLU A 100 -1.85 16.08 7.82
N TYR A 101 -0.57 15.69 7.69
CA TYR A 101 -0.11 14.80 6.63
C TYR A 101 -0.92 13.49 6.56
N ARG A 102 -1.12 12.83 7.72
CA ARG A 102 -1.83 11.55 7.80
C ARG A 102 -3.30 11.71 7.43
N TYR A 103 -3.96 12.73 7.96
CA TYR A 103 -5.35 13.03 7.63
C TYR A 103 -5.51 13.36 6.15
N HIS A 104 -4.62 14.16 5.57
CA HIS A 104 -4.68 14.52 4.16
C HIS A 104 -4.72 13.29 3.26
N TYR A 105 -3.77 12.37 3.42
CA TYR A 105 -3.71 11.18 2.57
C TYR A 105 -4.81 10.18 2.88
N ALA A 106 -5.19 10.03 4.15
CA ALA A 106 -6.30 9.16 4.51
C ALA A 106 -7.63 9.61 3.91
N TYR A 107 -7.97 10.90 3.97
CA TYR A 107 -9.18 11.42 3.31
C TYR A 107 -9.10 11.36 1.79
N LYS A 108 -7.94 11.67 1.20
CA LYS A 108 -7.72 11.52 -0.23
C LYS A 108 -8.02 10.09 -0.67
N TRP A 109 -7.48 9.09 0.00
CA TRP A 109 -7.67 7.69 -0.37
C TRP A 109 -9.03 7.14 0.01
N LEU A 110 -9.65 7.64 1.06
CA LEU A 110 -11.05 7.38 1.36
C LEU A 110 -11.94 7.81 0.18
N ALA A 111 -11.72 9.01 -0.37
CA ALA A 111 -12.43 9.49 -1.56
C ALA A 111 -12.14 8.65 -2.82
N GLU A 112 -10.97 8.01 -2.89
CA GLU A 112 -10.59 7.08 -3.96
C GLU A 112 -11.10 5.63 -3.75
N GLY A 113 -11.79 5.37 -2.63
CA GLY A 113 -12.40 4.08 -2.30
C GLY A 113 -11.41 3.06 -1.74
N VAL A 114 -10.47 3.49 -0.89
CA VAL A 114 -9.53 2.59 -0.21
C VAL A 114 -10.27 1.60 0.72
N ASN A 115 -9.80 0.36 0.76
CA ASN A 115 -10.35 -0.73 1.57
C ASN A 115 -9.60 -0.96 2.88
N GLY A 116 -8.49 -0.26 3.11
CA GLY A 116 -7.71 -0.33 4.33
C GLY A 116 -6.45 0.52 4.26
N ILE A 117 -5.99 0.98 5.41
CA ILE A 117 -4.79 1.82 5.51
C ILE A 117 -3.82 1.22 6.51
N ALA A 118 -2.57 1.07 6.09
CA ALA A 118 -1.43 0.90 7.00
C ALA A 118 -0.83 2.28 7.29
N MET A 119 -0.67 2.63 8.56
CA MET A 119 -0.19 3.96 8.95
C MET A 119 0.88 3.85 10.03
N LYS A 120 2.01 4.54 9.86
CA LYS A 120 2.92 4.82 10.98
C LYS A 120 2.38 6.02 11.75
N PRO A 121 1.94 5.87 13.01
CA PRO A 121 1.47 6.99 13.83
C PRO A 121 2.55 8.07 14.05
N CYS A 122 2.11 9.28 14.38
CA CYS A 122 2.97 10.30 14.96
C CYS A 122 3.38 9.88 16.37
N TRP A 123 4.62 10.17 16.75
CA TRP A 123 5.05 9.92 18.13
C TRP A 123 4.27 10.87 19.05
N THR A 124 3.66 10.32 20.09
CA THR A 124 2.99 11.01 21.21
C THR A 124 1.77 11.87 20.85
N ASP A 125 0.90 11.38 19.97
CA ASP A 125 -0.28 12.16 19.60
C ASP A 125 -1.60 11.42 19.89
N GLU A 126 -2.37 11.93 20.85
CA GLU A 126 -3.75 11.52 21.12
C GLU A 126 -4.63 11.67 19.87
N PHE A 127 -4.30 12.58 18.93
CA PHE A 127 -5.00 12.70 17.65
C PHE A 127 -4.90 11.43 16.79
N MET A 128 -3.90 10.56 17.01
CA MET A 128 -3.83 9.27 16.30
C MET A 128 -4.90 8.29 16.79
N TYR A 129 -5.40 8.43 18.02
CA TYR A 129 -6.57 7.66 18.49
C TYR A 129 -7.83 8.07 17.73
N ASP A 130 -8.06 9.38 17.61
CA ASP A 130 -9.22 9.94 16.92
C ASP A 130 -9.18 9.59 15.43
N PHE A 131 -8.02 9.73 14.79
CA PHE A 131 -7.79 9.31 13.42
C PHE A 131 -8.24 7.86 13.20
N VAL A 132 -7.74 6.93 13.99
CA VAL A 132 -8.05 5.51 13.80
C VAL A 132 -9.53 5.23 14.02
N THR A 133 -10.12 5.83 15.05
CA THR A 133 -11.53 5.65 15.39
C THR A 133 -12.43 6.19 14.28
N GLU A 134 -12.11 7.36 13.74
CA GLU A 134 -12.88 8.01 12.69
C GLU A 134 -12.87 7.21 11.39
N PHE A 135 -11.70 6.78 10.90
CA PHE A 135 -11.63 6.04 9.64
C PHE A 135 -12.24 4.64 9.75
N GLN A 136 -12.17 4.00 10.92
CA GLN A 136 -12.89 2.75 11.15
C GLN A 136 -14.40 2.92 11.20
N ALA A 137 -14.91 4.00 11.80
CA ALA A 137 -16.34 4.31 11.77
C ALA A 137 -16.86 4.50 10.33
N GLN A 138 -15.98 4.89 9.41
CA GLN A 138 -16.24 5.00 7.97
C GLN A 138 -16.01 3.67 7.20
N GLY A 139 -15.75 2.57 7.91
CA GLY A 139 -15.57 1.25 7.31
C GLY A 139 -14.17 1.00 6.73
N VAL A 140 -13.19 1.86 7.02
CA VAL A 140 -11.80 1.68 6.59
C VAL A 140 -10.97 1.11 7.75
N PRO A 141 -10.59 -0.18 7.71
CA PRO A 141 -9.74 -0.76 8.73
C PRO A 141 -8.34 -0.12 8.71
N ILE A 142 -7.79 0.11 9.90
CA ILE A 142 -6.47 0.71 10.09
C ILE A 142 -5.53 -0.28 10.78
N VAL A 143 -4.37 -0.51 10.18
CA VAL A 143 -3.24 -1.20 10.81
C VAL A 143 -2.15 -0.18 11.11
N THR A 144 -1.60 -0.21 12.32
CA THR A 144 -0.44 0.62 12.66
C THR A 144 0.85 -0.17 12.50
N PHE A 145 1.94 0.51 12.17
CA PHE A 145 3.25 -0.13 12.08
C PHE A 145 4.39 0.75 12.57
N ASP A 146 5.50 0.10 12.95
CA ASP A 146 6.72 0.70 13.53
C ASP A 146 6.47 1.37 14.88
N SER A 147 5.61 2.38 14.91
CA SER A 147 5.07 3.04 16.11
C SER A 147 3.60 2.66 16.29
N ASP A 148 3.08 2.75 17.51
CA ASP A 148 1.74 2.27 17.83
C ASP A 148 0.79 3.38 18.32
N ALA A 149 -0.50 3.21 18.06
CA ALA A 149 -1.61 3.96 18.65
C ALA A 149 -2.36 3.02 19.61
N ALA A 150 -1.69 2.62 20.70
CA ALA A 150 -2.03 1.43 21.49
C ALA A 150 -3.47 1.39 22.04
N ASN A 151 -4.08 2.55 22.31
CA ASN A 151 -5.41 2.68 22.89
C ASN A 151 -6.52 2.92 21.85
N SER A 152 -6.19 2.88 20.56
CA SER A 152 -7.14 3.05 19.46
C SER A 152 -7.83 1.75 19.07
N THR A 153 -8.87 1.86 18.24
CA THR A 153 -9.64 0.74 17.68
C THR A 153 -8.91 -0.03 16.56
N ARG A 154 -7.65 0.29 16.23
CA ARG A 154 -6.87 -0.32 15.12
C ARG A 154 -7.00 -1.84 15.06
N GLN A 155 -6.99 -2.41 13.86
CA GLN A 155 -7.07 -3.86 13.67
C GLN A 155 -5.83 -4.59 14.17
N ALA A 156 -4.65 -4.00 14.00
CA ALA A 156 -3.39 -4.59 14.45
C ALA A 156 -2.29 -3.53 14.62
N TYR A 157 -1.25 -3.91 15.36
CA TYR A 157 0.05 -3.26 15.37
C TYR A 157 1.10 -4.23 14.81
N ILE A 158 1.90 -3.77 13.85
CA ILE A 158 3.01 -4.52 13.26
C ILE A 158 4.30 -3.76 13.55
N GLY A 159 5.11 -4.26 14.47
CA GLY A 159 6.37 -3.61 14.78
C GLY A 159 7.29 -4.44 15.63
N THR A 160 8.43 -3.85 15.93
CA THR A 160 9.47 -4.46 16.74
C THR A 160 9.08 -4.42 18.21
N ASN A 161 9.37 -5.48 18.97
CA ASN A 161 9.32 -5.41 20.42
C ASN A 161 10.52 -4.57 20.91
N GLN A 162 10.29 -3.26 21.05
CA GLN A 162 11.35 -2.31 21.42
C GLN A 162 11.87 -2.52 22.84
N GLU A 163 11.03 -3.00 23.77
CA GLU A 163 11.49 -3.33 25.13
C GLU A 163 12.47 -4.51 25.13
N PHE A 164 12.23 -5.51 24.28
CA PHE A 164 13.13 -6.65 24.15
C PHE A 164 14.43 -6.26 23.44
N MET A 165 14.36 -5.46 22.37
CA MET A 165 15.54 -5.01 21.62
C MET A 165 16.44 -4.03 22.39
N GLY A 166 15.87 -3.30 23.36
CA GLY A 166 16.61 -2.33 24.17
C GLY A 166 17.28 -2.89 25.44
N ARG A 167 17.12 -4.19 25.72
CA ARG A 167 17.76 -4.89 26.86
C ARG A 167 19.06 -5.55 26.44
#